data_AF-A7T2P0-F1
#
_entry.id   AF-A7T2P0-F1
#
_cell.length_a   1.000
_cell.length_b   1.000
_cell.length_c   1.000
_cell.angle_alpha   90.00
_cell.angle_beta   90.00
_cell.angle_gamma   90.00
#
_symmetry.space_group_name_H-M   'P 1'
#
loop_
_entity.id
_entity.type
_entity.pdbx_description
1 polymer ?
#
loop_
_entity_poly.entity_id
_entity_poly.type
_entity_poly.pdbx_seq_one_letter_code
_entity_poly.pdbx_strand_id
1 'polypeptide(L)'
;MERLVFLLILCAAAFASIEENRGIEEEEELFEGDMKLTEDQMNELDARAAIYTGKWPGGEVPYELDSSISSQPGAVSAINAAIAEYAQKTCIRLRPKKAGETAYLSIFKGGG
;
A
#
# COMPACT_ATOMS: atom_id res chain seq x y z
N MET A 1 -16.91 -28.92 30.69
CA MET A 1 -16.32 -27.57 30.71
C MET A 1 -15.36 -27.40 29.53
N GLU A 2 -14.43 -28.32 29.32
CA GLU A 2 -13.45 -28.29 28.21
C GLU A 2 -14.07 -28.19 26.80
N ARG A 3 -15.13 -28.94 26.51
CA ARG A 3 -15.83 -28.87 25.20
C ARG A 3 -16.45 -27.49 24.92
N LEU A 4 -16.90 -26.79 25.96
CA LEU A 4 -17.49 -25.46 25.84
C LEU A 4 -16.41 -24.40 25.61
N VAL A 5 -15.26 -24.55 26.26
CA VAL A 5 -14.08 -23.71 26.06
C VAL A 5 -13.53 -23.87 24.63
N PHE A 6 -13.45 -25.11 24.13
CA PHE A 6 -13.05 -25.37 22.74
C PHE A 6 -14.00 -24.74 21.71
N LEU A 7 -15.32 -24.83 21.93
CA LEU A 7 -16.31 -24.18 21.08
C LEU A 7 -16.21 -22.65 21.10
N LEU A 8 -15.96 -22.06 22.27
CA LEU A 8 -15.75 -20.61 22.40
C LEU A 8 -14.47 -20.13 21.69
N ILE A 9 -13.38 -20.91 21.78
CA ILE A 9 -12.13 -20.61 21.08
C ILE A 9 -12.31 -20.74 19.56
N LEU A 10 -13.00 -21.78 19.09
CA LEU A 10 -13.30 -21.96 17.66
C LEU A 10 -14.18 -20.82 17.10
N CYS A 11 -15.20 -20.39 17.84
CA CYS A 11 -15.97 -19.21 17.46
C CYS A 11 -15.11 -17.95 17.44
N ALA A 12 -14.31 -17.69 18.48
CA ALA A 12 -13.46 -16.50 18.53
C ALA A 12 -12.45 -16.44 17.38
N ALA A 13 -11.87 -17.57 16.98
CA ALA A 13 -10.97 -17.64 15.83
C ALA A 13 -11.72 -17.43 14.50
N ALA A 14 -12.97 -17.90 14.36
CA ALA A 14 -13.77 -17.69 13.16
C ALA A 14 -14.26 -16.24 12.97
N PHE A 15 -14.33 -15.45 14.05
CA PHE A 15 -14.68 -14.02 14.01
C PHE A 15 -13.47 -13.08 14.16
N ALA A 16 -12.26 -13.62 14.29
CA ALA A 16 -11.05 -12.82 14.24
C ALA A 16 -10.81 -12.43 12.78
N SER A 17 -11.16 -11.19 12.42
CA SER A 17 -10.63 -10.61 11.18
C SER A 17 -9.11 -10.58 11.28
N ILE A 18 -8.42 -10.91 10.19
CA ILE A 18 -6.97 -10.77 10.10
C ILE A 18 -6.66 -9.31 10.39
N GLU A 19 -5.93 -9.03 11.47
CA GLU A 19 -5.68 -7.67 11.98
C GLU A 19 -5.05 -6.75 10.92
N GLU A 20 -4.32 -7.34 9.97
CA GLU A 20 -3.70 -6.67 8.82
C GLU A 20 -4.72 -6.00 7.88
N ASN A 21 -5.93 -6.57 7.73
CA ASN A 21 -6.97 -6.04 6.84
C ASN A 21 -8.06 -5.27 7.59
N ARG A 22 -7.79 -4.85 8.83
CA ARG A 22 -8.78 -4.20 9.69
C ARG A 22 -9.00 -2.74 9.27
N GLY A 23 -9.97 -2.51 8.39
CA GLY A 23 -10.31 -1.16 7.92
C GLY A 23 -10.46 -1.06 6.40
N ILE A 24 -10.01 -2.08 5.68
CA ILE A 24 -10.25 -2.29 4.26
C ILE A 24 -11.73 -2.59 4.06
N GLU A 25 -12.39 -1.85 3.16
CA GLU A 25 -13.73 -2.24 2.74
C GLU A 25 -13.67 -3.62 2.08
N GLU A 26 -14.64 -4.49 2.36
CA GLU A 26 -14.67 -5.89 1.90
C GLU A 26 -14.54 -6.05 0.37
N GLU A 27 -14.67 -4.97 -0.40
CA GLU A 27 -14.55 -4.92 -1.86
C GLU A 27 -13.11 -4.78 -2.40
N GLU A 28 -12.11 -4.48 -1.56
CA GLU A 28 -10.71 -4.40 -1.99
C GLU A 28 -9.91 -5.62 -1.51
N GLU A 29 -10.02 -6.74 -2.22
CA GLU A 29 -9.13 -7.89 -2.00
C GLU A 29 -7.68 -7.48 -2.26
N LEU A 30 -6.89 -7.33 -1.19
CA LEU A 30 -5.45 -7.10 -1.27
C LEU A 30 -4.71 -8.43 -1.37
N PHE A 31 -3.78 -8.51 -2.30
CA PHE A 31 -2.84 -9.61 -2.40
C PHE A 31 -1.78 -9.48 -1.29
N GLU A 32 -1.55 -10.57 -0.56
CA GLU A 32 -0.64 -10.64 0.61
C GLU A 32 -0.89 -9.57 1.70
N GLY A 33 -2.07 -8.94 1.71
CA GLY A 33 -2.48 -7.97 2.74
C GLY A 33 -2.16 -6.51 2.44
N ASP A 34 -1.28 -6.20 1.48
CA ASP A 34 -0.84 -4.81 1.23
C ASP A 34 -0.67 -4.43 -0.25
N MET A 35 -0.96 -5.34 -1.19
CA MET A 35 -0.83 -5.09 -2.63
C MET A 35 -2.18 -5.10 -3.35
N LYS A 36 -2.52 -3.98 -4.00
CA LYS A 36 -3.62 -3.93 -4.96
C LYS A 36 -3.13 -4.33 -6.34
N LEU A 37 -3.54 -5.50 -6.80
CA LEU A 37 -3.20 -6.02 -8.13
C LEU A 37 -4.25 -5.61 -9.17
N THR A 38 -3.82 -5.40 -10.41
CA THR A 38 -4.74 -5.39 -11.55
C THR A 38 -5.14 -6.82 -11.90
N GLU A 39 -6.25 -7.00 -12.61
CA GLU A 39 -6.69 -8.32 -13.10
C GLU A 39 -5.57 -9.03 -13.90
N ASP A 40 -4.85 -8.28 -14.75
CA ASP A 40 -3.71 -8.81 -15.51
C ASP A 40 -2.58 -9.30 -14.59
N GLN A 41 -2.26 -8.55 -13.53
CA GLN A 41 -1.22 -8.94 -12.57
C GLN A 41 -1.63 -10.17 -11.74
N MET A 42 -2.91 -10.33 -11.42
CA MET A 42 -3.42 -11.54 -10.76
C MET A 42 -3.29 -12.77 -11.66
N ASN A 43 -3.48 -12.61 -12.97
CA ASN A 43 -3.31 -13.69 -13.94
C ASN A 43 -1.83 -14.05 -14.20
N GLU A 44 -0.89 -13.19 -13.77
CA GLU A 44 0.56 -13.33 -13.98
C GLU A 44 1.36 -13.51 -12.68
N LEU A 45 0.73 -13.96 -11.59
CA LEU A 45 1.39 -14.11 -10.27
C LEU A 45 2.70 -14.93 -10.32
N ASP A 46 2.74 -15.99 -11.14
CA ASP A 46 3.93 -16.82 -11.31
C ASP A 46 5.10 -16.11 -12.02
N ALA A 47 4.84 -14.99 -12.70
CA ALA A 47 5.81 -14.28 -13.51
C ALA A 47 6.60 -13.18 -12.76
N ARG A 48 6.34 -12.98 -11.45
CA ARG A 48 6.87 -11.84 -10.66
C ARG A 48 6.46 -10.47 -11.26
N ALA A 49 5.23 -10.41 -11.77
CA ALA A 49 4.46 -9.23 -12.23
C ALA A 49 5.29 -7.99 -12.67
N ALA A 50 5.66 -7.10 -11.74
CA ALA A 50 6.20 -5.76 -12.04
C ALA A 50 7.72 -5.68 -12.34
N ILE A 51 8.45 -6.79 -12.38
CA ILE A 51 9.91 -6.75 -12.57
C ILE A 51 10.31 -6.31 -14.00
N TYR A 52 9.47 -6.58 -15.00
CA TYR A 52 9.81 -6.35 -16.42
C TYR A 52 9.07 -5.15 -17.04
N THR A 53 7.87 -4.83 -16.57
CA THR A 53 7.00 -3.78 -17.12
C THR A 53 6.54 -2.83 -16.01
N GLY A 54 5.93 -1.68 -16.36
CA GLY A 54 5.34 -0.76 -15.37
C GLY A 54 6.33 0.07 -14.53
N LYS A 55 7.61 0.15 -14.93
CA LYS A 55 8.62 0.96 -14.23
C LYS A 55 8.44 2.45 -14.47
N TRP A 56 8.75 3.26 -13.46
CA TRP A 56 8.85 4.71 -13.59
C TRP A 56 9.98 5.10 -14.56
N PRO A 57 9.69 5.79 -15.68
CA PRO A 57 10.70 6.16 -16.66
C PRO A 57 11.78 7.04 -16.04
N GLY A 58 13.05 6.68 -16.27
CA GLY A 58 14.20 7.43 -15.75
C GLY A 58 14.34 7.40 -14.22
N GLY A 59 13.55 6.59 -13.50
CA GLY A 59 13.52 6.59 -12.03
C GLY A 59 12.85 7.83 -11.44
N GLU A 60 12.15 8.63 -12.24
CA GLU A 60 11.43 9.82 -11.81
C GLU A 60 10.00 9.44 -11.39
N VAL A 61 9.68 9.65 -10.11
CA VAL A 61 8.40 9.29 -9.51
C VAL A 61 7.67 10.57 -9.10
N PRO A 62 6.69 11.04 -9.89
CA PRO A 62 5.85 12.16 -9.51
C PRO A 62 4.97 11.75 -8.32
N TYR A 63 4.85 12.60 -7.31
CA TYR A 63 3.91 12.36 -6.21
C TYR A 63 3.12 13.61 -5.81
N GLU A 64 1.97 13.39 -5.22
CA GLU A 64 1.21 14.41 -4.50
C GLU A 64 0.82 13.90 -3.11
N LEU A 65 0.68 14.83 -2.16
CA LEU A 65 0.16 14.53 -0.84
C LEU A 65 -1.27 15.07 -0.76
N ASP A 66 -2.22 14.19 -0.48
CA ASP A 66 -3.58 14.60 -0.21
C ASP A 66 -3.67 15.44 1.08
N SER A 67 -4.75 16.21 1.21
CA SER A 67 -5.09 16.97 2.41
C SER A 67 -5.11 16.12 3.69
N SER A 68 -5.51 14.85 3.59
CA SER A 68 -5.51 13.89 4.69
C SER A 68 -4.11 13.61 5.24
N ILE A 69 -3.06 13.72 4.42
CA ILE A 69 -1.66 13.50 4.84
C ILE A 69 -0.93 14.82 5.09
N SER A 70 -1.07 15.79 4.20
CA SER A 70 -0.37 17.08 4.29
C SER A 70 -0.72 17.88 5.55
N SER A 71 -1.88 17.61 6.16
CA SER A 71 -2.29 18.15 7.47
C SER A 71 -1.69 17.42 8.68
N GLN A 72 -0.94 16.33 8.48
CA GLN A 72 -0.33 15.51 9.54
C GLN A 72 1.21 15.66 9.52
N PRO A 73 1.80 16.53 10.36
CA PRO A 73 3.23 16.82 10.32
C PRO A 73 4.13 15.59 10.52
N GLY A 74 3.70 14.64 11.37
CA GLY A 74 4.43 13.39 11.60
C GLY A 74 4.51 12.53 10.35
N ALA A 75 3.40 12.36 9.63
CA ALA A 75 3.35 11.59 8.39
C ALA A 75 4.20 12.26 7.30
N VAL A 76 4.07 13.57 7.13
CA VAL A 76 4.88 14.35 6.18
C VAL A 76 6.38 14.21 6.49
N SER A 77 6.77 14.28 7.76
CA SER A 77 8.16 14.09 8.18
C SER A 77 8.69 12.70 7.82
N ALA A 78 7.92 11.65 8.11
CA ALA A 78 8.30 10.28 7.78
C ALA A 78 8.43 10.05 6.26
N ILE A 79 7.48 10.56 5.47
CA ILE A 79 7.53 10.49 4.00
C ILE A 79 8.77 11.22 3.46
N ASN A 80 9.06 12.43 3.96
CA ASN A 80 10.23 13.18 3.53
C ASN A 80 11.55 12.47 3.87
N ALA A 81 11.63 11.83 5.04
CA ALA A 81 12.79 11.02 5.42
C ALA A 81 12.99 9.83 4.46
N ALA A 82 11.91 9.11 4.13
CA ALA A 82 11.95 8.02 3.16
C ALA A 82 12.40 8.52 1.77
N ILE A 83 11.83 9.64 1.28
CA ILE A 83 12.23 10.26 0.00
C ILE A 83 13.73 10.57 -0.01
N ALA A 84 14.26 11.16 1.07
CA ALA A 84 15.68 11.49 1.20
C ALA A 84 16.56 10.23 1.18
N GLU A 85 16.15 9.16 1.87
CA GLU A 85 16.86 7.89 1.88
C GLU A 85 16.93 7.25 0.49
N TYR A 86 15.81 7.21 -0.24
CA TYR A 86 15.80 6.72 -1.62
C TYR A 86 16.72 7.54 -2.53
N ALA A 87 16.69 8.86 -2.42
CA ALA A 87 17.55 9.75 -3.21
C ALA A 87 19.04 9.55 -2.90
N GLN A 88 19.38 9.25 -1.64
CA GLN A 88 20.75 9.00 -1.19
C GLN A 88 21.28 7.64 -1.65
N LYS A 89 20.45 6.60 -1.61
CA LYS A 89 20.89 5.20 -1.78
C LYS A 89 20.66 4.65 -3.18
N THR A 90 19.86 5.32 -4.00
CA THR A 90 19.43 4.82 -5.31
C THR A 90 19.43 5.92 -6.38
N CYS A 91 19.10 5.55 -7.63
CA CYS A 91 18.83 6.50 -8.70
C CYS A 91 17.36 7.01 -8.74
N ILE A 92 16.49 6.55 -7.84
CA ILE A 92 15.08 6.95 -7.80
C ILE A 92 14.93 8.37 -7.26
N ARG A 93 14.09 9.17 -7.92
CA ARG A 93 13.84 10.58 -7.58
C ARG A 93 12.33 10.79 -7.43
N LEU A 94 11.88 10.88 -6.18
CA LEU A 94 10.51 11.31 -5.89
C LEU A 94 10.47 12.84 -5.94
N ARG A 95 9.52 13.38 -6.69
CA ARG A 95 9.39 14.83 -6.85
C ARG A 95 7.92 15.25 -6.92
N PRO A 96 7.58 16.52 -6.62
CA PRO A 96 6.22 16.99 -6.74
C PRO A 96 5.65 16.78 -8.14
N LYS A 97 4.42 16.29 -8.21
CA LYS A 97 3.64 16.15 -9.43
C LYS A 97 3.48 17.51 -10.14
N LYS A 98 3.58 17.51 -11.47
CA LYS A 98 3.33 18.67 -12.32
C LYS A 98 1.91 18.63 -12.89
N ALA A 99 1.42 19.80 -13.30
CA ALA A 99 0.15 19.90 -14.01
C ALA A 99 0.20 19.08 -15.31
N GLY A 100 -0.88 18.34 -15.60
CA GLY A 100 -1.00 17.51 -16.80
C GLY A 100 -0.40 16.10 -16.69
N GLU A 101 0.34 15.78 -15.63
CA GLU A 101 0.81 14.41 -15.41
C GLU A 101 -0.31 13.51 -14.93
N THR A 102 -0.45 12.35 -15.59
CA THR A 102 -1.50 11.36 -15.35
C THR A 102 -1.00 10.12 -14.61
N ALA A 103 0.28 9.76 -14.78
CA ALA A 103 0.93 8.71 -13.99
C ALA A 103 1.71 9.35 -12.85
N TYR A 104 1.27 9.13 -11.61
CA TYR A 104 1.90 9.64 -10.39
C TYR A 104 1.45 8.84 -9.16
N LEU A 105 2.14 8.99 -8.03
CA LEU A 105 1.71 8.48 -6.74
C LEU A 105 0.79 9.48 -6.03
N SER A 106 -0.45 9.10 -5.76
CA SER A 106 -1.31 9.83 -4.83
C SER A 106 -1.13 9.24 -3.43
N ILE A 107 -0.58 10.02 -2.50
CA ILE A 107 -0.33 9.57 -1.13
C ILE A 107 -1.37 10.20 -0.21
N PHE A 108 -2.25 9.36 0.33
CA PHE A 108 -3.38 9.75 1.17
C PHE A 108 -3.52 8.80 2.36
N LYS A 109 -4.30 9.20 3.37
CA LYS A 109 -4.62 8.32 4.49
C LYS A 109 -5.76 7.39 4.08
N GLY A 110 -5.44 6.13 3.80
CA GLY A 110 -6.41 5.08 3.51
C GLY A 110 -7.08 4.49 4.76
N GLY A 111 -7.97 3.50 4.52
CA GLY A 111 -8.66 2.74 5.56
C GLY A 111 -7.76 1.78 6.35
N GLY A 112 -6.61 1.43 5.76
CA GLY A 112 -5.76 0.35 6.25
C GLY A 112 -6.29 -0.92 5.67
#